data_AF-A0ABD6AFU7-F1
#
_entry.id   AF-A0ABD6AFU7-F1
#
_cell.length_a   1.000
_cell.length_b   1.000
_cell.length_c   1.000
_cell.angle_alpha   90.00
_cell.angle_beta   90.00
_cell.angle_gamma   90.00
#
_symmetry.space_group_name_H-M   'P 1'
#
loop_
_entity.id
_entity.type
_entity.pdbx_description
1 polymer ?
#
loop_
_entity_poly.entity_id
_entity_poly.type
_entity_poly.pdbx_seq_one_letter_code
_entity_poly.pdbx_strand_id
1 'polypeptide(L)'
;MVYWAGTTVPSLDTVVVLSCLVPTAETGPGRFDVSAGAYARIVEAVHDHDLQLLARVHSHPGSWTGHSDKDDGPNLVYDGFYSIVVPDYAANGVQPLTDCGVHRFEDTEFKQLDSTEVAQTFRTITSPPQYIDTRNP
;
A
#
# COMPACT_ATOMS: atom_id res chain seq x y z
N MET A 1 1.48 -2.64 -8.70
CA MET A 1 0.73 -2.84 -7.45
C MET A 1 1.58 -3.66 -6.52
N VAL A 2 1.76 -3.19 -5.29
CA VAL A 2 2.43 -3.89 -4.19
C VAL A 2 1.69 -3.61 -2.90
N TYR A 3 1.98 -4.38 -1.86
CA TYR A 3 1.44 -4.16 -0.53
C TYR A 3 2.57 -3.90 0.45
N TRP A 4 2.32 -3.05 1.44
CA TRP A 4 3.23 -2.85 2.56
C TRP A 4 2.72 -3.62 3.76
N ALA A 5 3.62 -4.36 4.40
CA ALA A 5 3.36 -5.01 5.66
C ALA A 5 4.43 -4.66 6.69
N GLY A 6 4.04 -4.78 7.95
CA GLY A 6 4.85 -4.32 9.06
C GLY A 6 4.33 -4.81 10.40
N THR A 7 4.85 -4.24 11.46
CA THR A 7 4.44 -4.57 12.83
C THR A 7 4.33 -3.33 13.68
N THR A 8 3.46 -3.38 14.69
CA THR A 8 3.43 -2.41 15.77
C THR A 8 4.71 -2.54 16.60
N VAL A 9 5.28 -1.41 16.99
CA VAL A 9 6.39 -1.29 17.94
C VAL A 9 5.84 -0.60 19.18
N PRO A 10 5.39 -1.36 20.20
CA PRO A 10 4.64 -0.81 21.33
C PRO A 10 5.39 0.26 22.12
N SER A 11 6.72 0.15 22.20
CA SER A 11 7.57 1.12 22.91
C SER A 11 7.61 2.50 22.26
N LEU A 12 7.22 2.61 21.00
CA LEU A 12 7.24 3.85 20.21
C LEU A 12 5.84 4.33 19.83
N ASP A 13 4.79 3.59 20.22
CA ASP A 13 3.40 3.85 19.80
C ASP A 13 3.29 4.07 18.27
N THR A 14 3.98 3.22 17.51
CA THR A 14 4.11 3.39 16.05
C THR A 14 4.06 2.05 15.35
N VAL A 15 3.77 2.09 14.05
CA VAL A 15 3.83 0.94 13.16
C VAL A 15 4.97 1.14 12.19
N VAL A 16 5.81 0.12 12.05
CA VAL A 16 6.96 0.14 11.13
C VAL A 16 6.64 -0.75 9.94
N VAL A 17 6.69 -0.18 8.74
CA VAL A 17 6.67 -0.95 7.49
C VAL A 17 8.01 -1.67 7.34
N LEU A 18 7.98 -2.99 7.27
CA LEU A 18 9.18 -3.84 7.20
C LEU A 18 9.33 -4.53 5.85
N SER A 19 8.25 -4.70 5.10
CA SER A 19 8.28 -5.50 3.88
C SER A 19 7.33 -4.98 2.81
N CYS A 20 7.79 -5.08 1.57
CA CYS A 20 6.99 -4.91 0.38
C CYS A 20 6.59 -6.29 -0.16
N LEU A 21 5.28 -6.59 -0.24
CA LEU A 21 4.77 -7.82 -0.84
C LEU A 21 4.39 -7.57 -2.30
N VAL A 22 4.90 -8.44 -3.18
CA VAL A 22 4.67 -8.34 -4.63
C VAL A 22 3.79 -9.51 -5.07
N PRO A 23 2.48 -9.30 -5.30
CA PRO A 23 1.60 -10.36 -5.76
C PRO A 23 1.79 -10.65 -7.25
N THR A 24 1.33 -11.84 -7.65
CA THR A 24 0.95 -12.08 -9.06
C THR A 24 -0.22 -11.17 -9.40
N ALA A 25 -0.07 -10.37 -10.45
CA ALA A 25 -1.12 -9.50 -10.96
C ALA A 25 -1.12 -9.50 -12.49
N GLU A 26 -2.30 -9.49 -13.10
CA GLU A 26 -2.43 -9.16 -14.51
C GLU A 26 -2.40 -7.64 -14.64
N THR A 27 -1.48 -7.10 -15.45
CA THR A 27 -1.33 -5.65 -15.61
C THR A 27 -1.60 -5.22 -17.05
N GLY A 28 -2.17 -4.04 -17.20
CA GLY A 28 -2.35 -3.37 -18.47
C GLY A 28 -2.35 -1.85 -18.29
N PRO A 29 -2.43 -1.08 -19.38
CA PRO A 29 -2.49 0.38 -19.28
C PRO A 29 -3.66 0.82 -18.38
N GLY A 30 -3.35 1.53 -17.29
CA GLY A 30 -4.34 2.01 -16.33
C GLY A 30 -5.15 0.93 -15.60
N ARG A 31 -4.71 -0.34 -15.58
CA ARG A 31 -5.40 -1.40 -14.85
C ARG A 31 -4.45 -2.44 -14.30
N PHE A 32 -4.83 -3.02 -13.17
CA PHE A 32 -4.29 -4.26 -12.67
C PHE A 32 -5.45 -5.12 -12.16
N ASP A 33 -5.27 -6.43 -12.16
CA ASP A 33 -6.18 -7.38 -11.53
C ASP A 33 -5.37 -8.36 -10.69
N VAL A 34 -5.82 -8.58 -9.45
CA VAL A 34 -5.21 -9.52 -8.51
C VAL A 34 -6.27 -10.56 -8.19
N SER A 35 -6.02 -11.80 -8.61
CA SER A 35 -6.96 -12.90 -8.35
C SER A 35 -7.12 -13.18 -6.86
N ALA A 36 -8.26 -13.78 -6.47
CA ALA A 36 -8.49 -14.24 -5.10
C ALA A 36 -7.38 -15.16 -4.57
N GLY A 37 -6.83 -16.04 -5.42
CA GLY A 37 -5.71 -16.90 -5.05
C GLY A 37 -4.40 -16.14 -4.79
N ALA A 38 -4.16 -15.03 -5.51
CA ALA A 38 -3.02 -14.16 -5.22
C ALA A 38 -3.21 -13.37 -3.93
N TYR A 39 -4.45 -12.96 -3.61
CA TYR A 39 -4.78 -12.38 -2.31
C TYR A 39 -4.58 -13.35 -1.16
N ALA A 40 -5.02 -14.60 -1.30
CA ALA A 40 -4.79 -15.64 -0.29
C ALA A 40 -3.30 -15.78 0.04
N ARG A 41 -2.44 -15.80 -0.98
CA ARG A 41 -0.97 -15.84 -0.79
C ARG A 41 -0.40 -14.63 -0.06
N ILE A 42 -0.97 -13.43 -0.26
CA ILE A 42 -0.59 -12.25 0.54
C ILE A 42 -0.94 -12.48 2.00
N VAL A 43 -2.16 -12.94 2.29
CA VAL A 43 -2.63 -13.18 3.65
C VAL A 43 -1.80 -14.26 4.34
N GLU A 44 -1.50 -15.36 3.64
CA GLU A 44 -0.62 -16.42 4.12
C GLU A 44 0.79 -15.88 4.43
N ALA A 45 1.41 -15.14 3.52
CA ALA A 45 2.74 -14.57 3.75
C ALA A 45 2.76 -13.58 4.93
N VAL A 46 1.72 -12.76 5.08
CA VAL A 46 1.60 -11.84 6.22
C VAL A 46 1.49 -12.62 7.53
N HIS A 47 0.68 -13.68 7.56
CA HIS A 47 0.53 -14.55 8.73
C HIS A 47 1.81 -15.30 9.08
N ASP A 48 2.46 -15.94 8.11
CA ASP A 48 3.66 -16.77 8.33
C ASP A 48 4.87 -15.96 8.83
N HIS A 49 4.86 -14.65 8.63
CA HIS A 49 5.88 -13.72 9.08
C HIS A 49 5.47 -12.87 10.30
N ASP A 50 4.32 -13.15 10.93
CA ASP A 50 3.77 -12.39 12.05
C ASP A 50 3.66 -10.87 11.75
N LEU A 51 3.30 -10.53 10.51
CA LEU A 51 3.13 -9.15 10.05
C LEU A 51 1.66 -8.76 10.01
N GLN A 52 1.42 -7.47 9.85
CA GLN A 52 0.13 -6.88 9.51
C GLN A 52 0.23 -6.23 8.13
N LEU A 53 -0.81 -6.39 7.29
CA LEU A 53 -0.93 -5.69 6.02
C LEU A 53 -1.38 -4.24 6.28
N LEU A 54 -0.60 -3.24 5.89
CA LEU A 54 -0.79 -1.84 6.31
C LEU A 54 -1.27 -0.94 5.18
N ALA A 55 -0.77 -1.19 3.97
CA ALA A 55 -1.09 -0.34 2.84
C ALA A 55 -1.08 -1.13 1.53
N ARG A 56 -1.84 -0.61 0.58
CA ARG A 56 -1.77 -0.96 -0.83
C ARG A 56 -1.13 0.20 -1.58
N VAL A 57 -0.12 -0.08 -2.41
CA VAL A 57 0.59 0.93 -3.19
C VAL A 57 0.54 0.62 -4.68
N HIS A 58 0.03 1.57 -5.45
CA HIS A 58 -0.11 1.44 -6.90
C HIS A 58 0.10 2.76 -7.59
N SER A 59 0.07 2.73 -8.92
CA SER A 59 0.40 3.89 -9.73
C SER A 59 -0.62 4.12 -10.83
N HIS A 60 -0.88 5.38 -11.13
CA HIS A 60 -1.74 5.80 -12.24
C HIS A 60 -0.94 6.23 -13.47
N PRO A 61 -1.53 6.13 -14.67
CA PRO A 61 -1.05 6.91 -15.81
C PRO A 61 -1.32 8.40 -15.56
N GLY A 62 -0.26 9.21 -15.50
CA GLY A 62 -0.36 10.65 -15.34
C GLY A 62 -0.36 11.12 -13.89
N SER A 63 -0.57 12.43 -13.70
CA SER A 63 -0.40 13.12 -12.41
C SER A 63 -1.59 13.02 -11.46
N TRP A 64 -2.73 12.49 -11.90
CA TRP A 64 -3.90 12.39 -11.04
C TRP A 64 -3.78 11.21 -10.06
N THR A 65 -3.88 11.54 -8.77
CA THR A 65 -3.63 10.59 -7.67
C THR A 65 -4.85 10.34 -6.79
N GLY A 66 -6.05 10.75 -7.19
CA GLY A 66 -7.28 10.38 -6.49
C GLY A 66 -7.67 8.92 -6.69
N HIS A 67 -8.71 8.47 -5.99
CA HIS A 67 -9.33 7.16 -6.19
C HIS A 67 -10.38 7.17 -7.30
N SER A 68 -10.35 6.11 -8.12
CA SER A 68 -11.44 5.70 -9.01
C SER A 68 -12.32 4.66 -8.32
N ASP A 69 -13.50 4.35 -8.88
CA ASP A 69 -14.40 3.30 -8.37
C ASP A 69 -13.72 1.94 -8.16
N LYS A 70 -12.65 1.65 -8.92
CA LYS A 70 -11.88 0.40 -8.78
C LYS A 70 -10.91 0.44 -7.60
N ASP A 71 -10.44 1.62 -7.23
CA ASP A 71 -9.55 1.81 -6.10
C ASP A 71 -10.33 1.67 -4.78
N ASP A 72 -11.62 1.99 -4.78
CA ASP A 72 -12.53 1.79 -3.66
C ASP A 72 -13.07 0.34 -3.53
N GLY A 73 -12.60 -0.59 -4.38
CA GLY A 73 -12.98 -1.99 -4.31
C GLY A 73 -12.58 -2.66 -2.98
N PRO A 74 -13.41 -3.56 -2.42
CA PRO A 74 -13.34 -4.02 -1.01
C PRO A 74 -12.22 -5.02 -0.66
N ASN A 75 -11.09 -5.01 -1.38
CA ASN A 75 -10.09 -6.05 -1.22
C ASN A 75 -9.12 -5.73 -0.07
N LEU A 76 -9.24 -6.47 1.04
CA LEU A 76 -8.34 -6.47 2.20
C LEU A 76 -8.21 -5.10 2.90
N VAL A 77 -9.33 -4.40 3.09
CA VAL A 77 -9.39 -3.12 3.81
C VAL A 77 -9.98 -3.28 5.21
N TYR A 78 -9.54 -2.44 6.13
CA TYR A 78 -10.05 -2.30 7.49
C TYR A 78 -9.78 -0.86 7.96
N ASP A 79 -10.39 -0.43 9.06
CA ASP A 79 -10.22 0.93 9.58
C ASP A 79 -8.74 1.26 9.84
N GLY A 80 -8.24 2.34 9.24
CA GLY A 80 -6.83 2.72 9.29
C GLY A 80 -5.94 2.13 8.17
N PHE A 81 -6.48 1.30 7.28
CA PHE A 81 -5.73 0.79 6.11
C PHE A 81 -5.44 1.92 5.11
N TYR A 82 -4.24 1.93 4.52
CA TYR A 82 -3.85 2.97 3.56
C TYR A 82 -3.91 2.51 2.10
N SER A 83 -4.40 3.35 1.21
CA SER A 83 -4.28 3.23 -0.24
C SER A 83 -3.46 4.39 -0.79
N ILE A 84 -2.29 4.07 -1.35
CA ILE A 84 -1.32 5.04 -1.85
C ILE A 84 -1.27 4.96 -3.37
N VAL A 85 -1.57 6.08 -4.01
CA VAL A 85 -1.56 6.26 -5.46
C VAL A 85 -0.36 7.10 -5.86
N VAL A 86 0.57 6.50 -6.60
CA VAL A 86 1.80 7.12 -7.08
C VAL A 86 1.57 7.62 -8.52
N PRO A 87 1.83 8.90 -8.83
CA PRO A 87 1.61 9.43 -10.17
C PRO A 87 2.61 8.86 -11.20
N ASP A 88 2.29 9.04 -12.48
CA ASP A 88 3.20 8.86 -13.61
C ASP A 88 3.89 7.48 -13.65
N TYR A 89 3.13 6.41 -13.38
CA TYR A 89 3.67 5.05 -13.26
C TYR A 89 4.86 4.93 -12.29
N ALA A 90 4.87 5.76 -11.24
CA ALA A 90 5.97 5.86 -10.28
C ALA A 90 7.34 6.18 -10.90
N ALA A 91 7.37 6.87 -12.06
CA ALA A 91 8.61 7.22 -12.76
C ALA A 91 9.61 8.01 -11.89
N ASN A 92 9.11 8.77 -10.91
CA ASN A 92 9.91 9.56 -9.97
C ASN A 92 10.05 8.89 -8.58
N GLY A 93 9.62 7.64 -8.44
CA GLY A 93 9.57 6.94 -7.15
C GLY A 93 8.36 7.31 -6.29
N VAL A 94 8.36 6.83 -5.04
CA VAL A 94 7.25 6.96 -4.07
C VAL A 94 7.51 8.07 -3.04
N GLN A 95 8.69 8.69 -3.06
CA GLN A 95 9.10 9.70 -2.08
C GLN A 95 9.30 11.06 -2.75
N PRO A 96 8.87 12.16 -2.11
CA PRO A 96 8.16 12.20 -0.83
C PRO A 96 6.69 11.72 -0.97
N LEU A 97 6.13 11.12 0.08
CA LEU A 97 4.73 10.65 0.06
C LEU A 97 3.71 11.79 -0.13
N THR A 98 4.10 13.03 0.14
CA THR A 98 3.27 14.22 -0.12
C THR A 98 3.00 14.46 -1.59
N ASP A 99 3.77 13.84 -2.48
CA ASP A 99 3.57 13.92 -3.93
C ASP A 99 2.64 12.78 -4.44
N CYS A 100 2.23 11.88 -3.53
CA CYS A 100 1.32 10.79 -3.81
C CYS A 100 -0.09 11.11 -3.29
N GLY A 101 -1.10 10.41 -3.82
CA GLY A 101 -2.44 10.40 -3.23
C GLY A 101 -2.47 9.39 -2.10
N VAL A 102 -2.51 9.85 -0.85
CA VAL A 102 -2.57 8.99 0.33
C VAL A 102 -3.99 9.00 0.86
N HIS A 103 -4.63 7.83 0.88
CA HIS A 103 -5.99 7.67 1.36
C HIS A 103 -6.00 6.72 2.54
N ARG A 104 -6.75 7.06 3.59
CA ARG A 104 -6.98 6.20 4.75
C ARG A 104 -8.41 5.70 4.71
N PHE A 105 -8.60 4.40 4.86
CA PHE A 105 -9.92 3.82 5.02
C PHE A 105 -10.44 4.17 6.41
N GLU A 106 -11.59 4.83 6.47
CA GLU A 106 -12.24 5.26 7.70
C GLU A 106 -13.72 4.89 7.64
N ASP A 107 -14.17 4.13 8.64
CA ASP A 107 -15.53 3.58 8.74
C ASP A 107 -15.93 2.70 7.54
N THR A 108 -16.29 3.33 6.42
CA THR A 108 -16.84 2.68 5.22
C THR A 108 -16.25 3.19 3.91
N GLU A 109 -15.37 4.19 3.95
CA GLU A 109 -14.83 4.82 2.74
C GLU A 109 -13.36 5.22 2.88
N PHE A 110 -12.71 5.43 1.74
CA PHE A 110 -11.38 6.03 1.71
C PHE A 110 -11.47 7.55 1.76
N LYS A 111 -10.78 8.16 2.73
CA LYS A 111 -10.60 9.61 2.79
C LYS A 111 -9.17 9.97 2.39
N GLN A 112 -9.06 10.89 1.45
CA GLN A 112 -7.77 11.43 1.05
C GLN A 112 -7.23 12.34 2.15
N LEU A 113 -5.98 12.10 2.56
CA LEU A 113 -5.26 12.94 3.50
C LEU A 113 -4.65 14.13 2.77
N ASP A 114 -4.58 15.28 3.44
CA ASP A 114 -3.81 16.42 2.95
C ASP A 114 -2.30 16.24 3.19
N SER A 115 -1.49 17.12 2.61
CA SER A 115 -0.02 17.03 2.69
C SER A 115 0.51 17.21 4.13
N THR A 116 -0.20 17.95 4.99
CA THR A 116 0.17 18.13 6.39
C THR A 116 -0.09 16.85 7.17
N GLU A 117 -1.26 16.24 6.98
CA GLU A 117 -1.61 14.95 7.60
C GLU A 117 -0.64 13.84 7.17
N VAL A 118 -0.29 13.79 5.88
CA VAL A 118 0.72 12.83 5.36
C VAL A 118 2.07 13.04 6.05
N ALA A 119 2.56 14.28 6.12
CA ALA A 119 3.87 14.57 6.73
C ALA A 119 3.90 14.30 8.24
N GLN A 120 2.76 14.41 8.93
CA GLN A 120 2.65 14.09 10.35
C GLN A 120 2.54 12.58 10.60
N THR A 121 1.90 11.85 9.69
CA THR A 121 1.63 10.42 9.81
C THR A 121 2.84 9.58 9.43
N PHE A 122 3.52 9.91 8.33
CA PHE A 122 4.58 9.08 7.76
C PHE A 122 5.96 9.66 8.02
N ARG A 123 6.89 8.78 8.41
CA ARG A 123 8.32 9.12 8.55
C ARG A 123 9.15 8.06 7.86
N THR A 124 10.02 8.49 6.95
CA THR A 124 10.95 7.59 6.26
C THR A 124 12.20 7.38 7.12
N ILE A 125 12.52 6.13 7.40
CA ILE A 125 13.78 5.72 8.02
C ILE A 125 14.64 5.00 6.99
N THR A 126 15.95 5.25 7.01
CA THR A 126 16.88 4.57 6.12
C THR A 126 17.03 3.12 6.56
N SER A 127 16.71 2.18 5.67
CA SER A 127 16.93 0.75 5.87
C SER A 127 17.35 0.08 4.56
N PRO A 128 18.06 -1.06 4.61
CA PRO A 128 18.25 -1.91 3.43
C PRO A 128 16.88 -2.36 2.90
N PRO A 129 16.70 -2.47 1.57
CA PRO A 129 15.42 -2.91 1.01
C PRO A 129 15.10 -4.34 1.45
N GLN A 130 13.86 -4.55 1.90
CA GLN A 130 13.30 -5.87 2.22
C GLN A 130 11.98 -6.06 1.46
N TYR A 131 11.84 -7.19 0.77
CA TYR A 131 10.61 -7.55 0.05
C TYR A 131 10.34 -9.05 0.12
N ILE A 132 9.06 -9.42 0.05
CA ILE A 132 8.56 -10.79 -0.01
C ILE A 132 7.91 -10.98 -1.38
N ASP A 133 8.47 -11.86 -2.19
CA ASP A 133 7.95 -12.17 -3.52
C ASP A 133 6.96 -13.33 -3.43
N THR A 134 5.65 -13.04 -3.51
CA THR A 134 4.60 -14.05 -3.43
C THR A 134 4.20 -14.62 -4.80
N ARG A 135 4.99 -14.34 -5.85
CA ARG A 135 4.73 -14.83 -7.21
C ARG A 135 5.15 -16.29 -7.39
N ASN A 136 6.11 -16.78 -6.61
CA ASN A 136 6.61 -18.15 -6.66
C ASN A 136 6.73 -18.68 -5.20
N PRO A 137 5.80 -19.51 -4.74
CA PRO A 137 5.83 -20.09 -3.40
C PRO A 137 6.97 -21.09 -3.21
#